data_AF-A0A2H3EF35-F1
#
_entry.id   AF-A0A2H3EF35-F1
#
_cell.length_a   1.000
_cell.length_b   1.000
_cell.length_c   1.000
_cell.angle_alpha   90.00
_cell.angle_beta   90.00
_cell.angle_gamma   90.00
#
_symmetry.space_group_name_H-M   'P 1'
#
loop_
_entity.id
_entity.type
_entity.pdbx_description
1 polymer ?
#
loop_
_entity_poly.entity_id
_entity_poly.type
_entity_poly.pdbx_seq_one_letter_code
_entity_poly.pdbx_strand_id
1 'polypeptide(L)'
;MALVFQVSTTNICVLLAFTYLLYKIVSHDRQNGITTQLRGPTEDQALLTERWASEYGPVFYFPSLLGEQRLVLSDPKAVAHFYGKAGSGYTRTPIGRMFIEILFGKNLLWTEGKVHRRQCKHLTSAFSNAAIWDLTYVFYDSAHKAIKRQSHLASPHQGAPSMAL
;
A
#
# COMPACT_ATOMS: atom_id res chain seq x y z
N MET A 1 4.17 32.67 46.84
CA MET A 1 5.22 33.25 45.99
C MET A 1 5.23 32.49 44.67
N ALA A 2 4.72 33.09 43.60
CA ALA A 2 4.53 32.44 42.30
C ALA A 2 5.88 32.32 41.56
N LEU A 3 6.28 31.10 41.24
CA LEU A 3 7.41 30.83 40.35
C LEU A 3 7.01 31.21 38.92
N VAL A 4 7.42 32.40 38.50
CA VAL A 4 7.31 32.87 37.11
C VAL A 4 8.24 32.02 36.26
N PHE A 5 7.66 31.11 35.48
CA PHE A 5 8.36 30.31 34.48
C PHE A 5 8.96 31.26 33.45
N GLN A 6 10.27 31.54 33.53
CA GLN A 6 10.98 32.34 32.55
C GLN A 6 10.93 31.60 31.21
N VAL A 7 9.97 31.96 30.36
CA VAL A 7 9.91 31.49 28.97
C VAL A 7 11.16 32.02 28.28
N SER A 8 12.20 31.19 28.25
CA SER A 8 13.51 31.52 27.68
C SER A 8 13.33 31.94 26.22
N THR A 9 13.90 33.09 25.86
CA THR A 9 13.94 33.64 24.49
C THR A 9 14.41 32.59 23.48
N THR A 10 15.26 31.66 23.90
CA THR A 10 15.71 30.52 23.09
C THR A 10 14.57 29.63 22.63
N ASN A 11 13.56 29.37 23.47
CA ASN A 11 12.41 28.54 23.12
C ASN A 11 11.54 29.22 22.07
N ILE A 12 11.38 30.55 22.17
CA ILE A 12 10.64 31.33 21.18
C ILE A 12 11.39 31.33 19.84
N CYS A 13 12.72 31.53 19.85
CA CYS A 13 13.54 31.44 18.65
C CYS A 13 13.50 30.05 18.01
N VAL A 14 13.54 28.99 18.81
CA VAL A 14 13.45 27.60 18.32
C VAL A 14 12.07 27.32 17.74
N LEU A 15 10.99 27.78 18.38
CA LEU A 15 9.63 27.62 17.86
C LEU A 15 9.42 28.43 16.58
N LEU A 16 9.94 29.65 16.48
CA LEU A 16 9.85 30.46 15.25
C LEU A 16 10.70 29.88 14.12
N ALA A 17 11.90 29.38 14.42
CA ALA A 17 12.71 28.68 13.44
C ALA A 17 12.04 27.37 12.99
N PHE A 18 11.43 26.63 13.91
CA PHE A 18 10.71 25.40 13.61
C PHE A 18 9.44 25.69 12.79
N THR A 19 8.65 26.69 13.14
CA THR A 19 7.46 27.07 12.35
C THR A 19 7.85 27.65 11.00
N TYR A 20 8.94 28.41 10.90
CA TYR A 20 9.48 28.88 9.61
C TYR A 20 9.99 27.72 8.76
N LEU A 21 10.65 26.73 9.36
CA LEU A 21 11.18 25.56 8.65
C LEU A 21 10.02 24.64 8.23
N LEU A 22 9.00 24.45 9.06
CA LEU A 22 7.75 23.80 8.70
C LEU A 22 7.02 24.55 7.59
N TYR A 23 6.92 25.88 7.70
CA TYR A 23 6.33 26.72 6.65
C TYR A 23 7.12 26.61 5.35
N LYS A 24 8.46 26.58 5.40
CA LYS A 24 9.33 26.40 4.23
C LYS A 24 9.17 25.00 3.63
N ILE A 25 9.05 23.95 4.44
CA ILE A 25 8.78 22.58 3.97
C ILE A 25 7.42 22.54 3.26
N VAL A 26 6.38 23.08 3.88
CA VAL A 26 5.02 23.14 3.31
C VAL A 26 4.94 24.02 2.06
N SER A 27 5.66 25.15 2.02
CA SER A 27 5.65 26.08 0.88
C SER A 27 6.56 25.63 -0.27
N HIS A 28 7.65 24.92 0.01
CA HIS A 28 8.46 24.24 -1.00
C HIS A 28 7.65 23.11 -1.65
N ASP A 29 6.84 22.39 -0.87
CA ASP A 29 5.90 21.40 -1.40
C ASP A 29 4.80 22.06 -2.26
N ARG A 30 4.35 23.26 -1.87
CA ARG A 30 3.37 24.06 -2.62
C ARG A 30 3.85 24.52 -4.00
N GLN A 31 5.15 24.70 -4.22
CA GLN A 31 5.70 25.04 -5.54
C GLN A 31 5.73 23.83 -6.51
N ASN A 32 5.79 22.61 -5.97
CA ASN A 32 5.68 21.37 -6.75
C ASN A 32 4.22 20.89 -6.89
N GLY A 33 3.30 21.49 -6.14
CA GLY A 33 1.87 21.21 -6.13
C GLY A 33 1.09 21.89 -7.25
N ILE A 34 1.51 21.76 -8.51
CA ILE A 34 0.55 21.88 -9.62
C ILE A 34 -0.31 20.62 -9.54
N THR A 35 -1.38 20.72 -8.77
CA THR A 35 -2.35 19.64 -8.58
C THR A 35 -3.12 19.46 -9.88
N THR A 36 -2.61 18.66 -10.81
CA THR A 36 -3.49 17.99 -11.76
C THR A 36 -4.34 17.04 -10.91
N GLN A 37 -5.53 17.51 -10.53
CA GLN A 37 -6.53 16.71 -9.84
C GLN A 37 -6.97 15.61 -10.81
N LEU A 38 -6.19 14.54 -10.87
CA LEU A 38 -6.58 13.28 -11.46
C LEU A 38 -7.60 12.59 -10.52
N ARG A 39 -8.69 13.31 -10.25
CA ARG A 39 -9.78 12.89 -9.37
C ARG A 39 -10.81 12.15 -10.21
N GLY A 40 -10.54 10.87 -10.43
CA GLY A 40 -11.52 9.95 -10.96
C GLY A 40 -12.44 9.40 -9.86
N PRO A 41 -13.64 8.89 -10.19
CA PRO A 41 -14.46 8.13 -9.26
C PRO A 41 -13.62 7.00 -8.63
N THR A 42 -13.68 6.86 -7.31
CA THR A 42 -12.92 5.89 -6.52
C THR A 42 -13.23 4.43 -6.87
N GLU A 43 -14.26 4.20 -7.70
CA GLU A 43 -14.86 2.90 -7.97
C GLU A 43 -13.91 1.98 -8.76
N ASP A 44 -13.18 2.49 -9.76
CA ASP A 44 -12.33 1.65 -10.62
C ASP A 44 -10.98 2.29 -11.01
N GLN A 45 -9.94 2.01 -10.22
CA GLN A 45 -8.56 2.47 -10.50
C GLN A 45 -8.03 1.99 -11.87
N ALA A 46 -8.46 0.82 -12.33
CA ALA A 46 -8.06 0.25 -13.61
C ALA A 46 -8.54 1.12 -14.79
N LEU A 47 -9.82 1.50 -14.78
CA LEU A 47 -10.42 2.34 -15.83
C LEU A 47 -9.81 3.74 -15.87
N LEU A 48 -9.44 4.29 -14.71
CA LEU A 48 -8.76 5.58 -14.63
C LEU A 48 -7.36 5.53 -15.22
N THR A 49 -6.61 4.48 -14.90
CA THR A 49 -5.26 4.29 -15.43
C THR A 49 -5.28 4.11 -16.95
N GLU A 50 -6.27 3.39 -17.48
CA GLU A 50 -6.49 3.22 -18.91
C GLU A 50 -6.81 4.54 -19.61
N ARG A 51 -7.70 5.36 -19.04
CA ARG A 51 -8.03 6.70 -19.57
C ARG A 51 -6.78 7.60 -19.63
N TRP A 52 -6.00 7.67 -18.56
CA TRP A 52 -4.77 8.48 -18.55
C TRP A 52 -3.70 7.93 -19.48
N ALA A 53 -3.61 6.61 -19.63
CA ALA A 53 -2.70 6.00 -20.61
C ALA A 53 -3.12 6.36 -22.06
N SER A 54 -4.41 6.51 -22.33
CA SER A 54 -4.91 6.96 -23.65
C SER A 54 -4.65 8.44 -23.92
N GLU A 55 -4.73 9.29 -22.88
CA GLU A 55 -4.63 10.75 -23.01
C GLU A 55 -3.16 11.24 -22.98
N TYR A 56 -2.35 10.71 -22.07
CA TYR A 56 -0.96 11.13 -21.86
C TYR A 56 0.07 10.16 -22.46
N GLY A 57 -0.39 9.02 -22.96
CA GLY A 57 0.45 7.98 -23.56
C GLY A 57 0.94 6.91 -22.58
N PRO A 58 1.80 5.99 -23.05
CA PRO A 58 2.19 4.79 -22.31
C PRO A 58 3.10 5.05 -21.09
N VAL A 59 3.66 6.25 -20.96
CA VAL A 59 4.52 6.64 -19.83
C VAL A 59 4.19 8.06 -19.43
N PHE A 60 3.71 8.27 -18.20
CA PHE A 60 3.35 9.59 -17.70
C PHE A 60 3.66 9.75 -16.21
N TYR A 61 3.89 10.99 -15.79
CA TYR A 61 4.08 11.37 -14.39
C TYR A 61 2.80 12.01 -13.85
N PHE A 62 2.44 11.70 -12.61
CA PHE A 62 1.38 12.40 -11.90
C PHE A 62 1.81 12.75 -10.47
N PRO A 63 1.40 13.93 -9.95
CA PRO A 63 1.64 14.30 -8.57
C PRO A 63 0.75 13.44 -7.65
N SER A 64 1.37 12.82 -6.67
CA SER A 64 0.72 12.09 -5.58
C SER A 64 0.76 12.90 -4.29
N LEU A 65 0.25 12.31 -3.20
CA LEU A 65 0.23 12.95 -1.89
C LEU A 65 1.65 13.34 -1.44
N LEU A 66 1.77 14.46 -0.72
CA LEU A 66 3.04 14.97 -0.14
C LEU A 66 4.09 15.34 -1.19
N GLY A 67 3.66 15.83 -2.36
CA GLY A 67 4.56 16.29 -3.43
C GLY A 67 5.37 15.20 -4.13
N GLU A 68 5.13 13.93 -3.83
CA GLU A 68 5.77 12.83 -4.54
C GLU A 68 5.25 12.75 -5.97
N GLN A 69 6.15 12.71 -6.95
CA GLN A 69 5.78 12.38 -8.32
C GLN A 69 5.78 10.87 -8.50
N ARG A 70 4.66 10.32 -8.97
CA ARG A 70 4.53 8.90 -9.33
C ARG A 70 4.61 8.75 -10.85
N LEU A 71 5.45 7.81 -11.27
CA LEU A 71 5.59 7.40 -12.66
C LEU A 71 4.69 6.20 -12.93
N VAL A 72 3.82 6.30 -13.94
CA VAL A 72 3.07 5.15 -14.47
C VAL A 72 3.78 4.65 -15.72
N LEU A 73 4.04 3.35 -15.74
CA LEU A 73 4.62 2.64 -16.88
C LEU A 73 3.58 1.63 -17.39
N SER A 74 3.01 1.91 -18.56
CA SER A 74 2.02 1.04 -19.22
C SER A 74 2.61 0.24 -20.39
N ASP A 75 3.86 0.51 -20.80
CA ASP A 75 4.55 -0.25 -21.86
C ASP A 75 5.05 -1.61 -21.33
N PRO A 76 4.62 -2.76 -21.90
CA PRO A 76 5.06 -4.08 -21.48
C PRO A 76 6.58 -4.27 -21.59
N LYS A 77 7.27 -3.63 -22.56
CA LYS A 77 8.72 -3.74 -22.71
C LYS A 77 9.46 -2.99 -21.59
N ALA A 78 9.02 -1.77 -21.27
CA ALA A 78 9.53 -1.01 -20.15
C ALA A 78 9.29 -1.73 -18.80
N VAL A 79 8.08 -2.29 -18.62
CA VAL A 79 7.71 -3.05 -17.42
C VAL A 79 8.56 -4.31 -17.25
N ALA A 80 8.77 -5.08 -18.33
CA ALA A 80 9.63 -6.26 -18.30
C ALA A 80 11.08 -5.90 -17.96
N HIS A 81 11.60 -4.80 -18.52
CA HIS A 81 12.93 -4.30 -18.18
C HIS A 81 13.04 -3.83 -16.72
N PHE A 82 11.99 -3.16 -16.21
CA PHE A 82 11.93 -2.70 -14.82
C PHE A 82 11.96 -3.88 -13.85
N TYR A 83 11.09 -4.88 -14.04
CA TYR A 83 11.03 -6.07 -13.18
C TYR A 83 12.18 -7.06 -13.41
N GLY A 84 12.77 -7.08 -14.60
CA GLY A 84 13.91 -7.95 -14.94
C GLY A 84 15.19 -7.60 -14.17
N LYS A 85 15.36 -6.33 -13.78
CA LYS A 85 16.45 -5.89 -12.89
C LYS A 85 16.04 -6.16 -11.45
N ALA A 86 16.23 -7.39 -10.98
CA ALA A 86 15.87 -7.90 -9.64
C ALA A 86 16.52 -7.12 -8.46
N GLY A 87 16.09 -5.87 -8.24
CA GLY A 87 16.53 -4.99 -7.15
C GLY A 87 17.94 -4.42 -7.28
N SER A 88 18.60 -4.53 -8.45
CA SER A 88 19.95 -3.98 -8.64
C SER A 88 19.98 -2.54 -9.18
N GLY A 89 18.91 -2.09 -9.84
CA GLY A 89 18.84 -0.77 -10.47
C GLY A 89 17.68 0.11 -10.01
N TYR A 90 16.57 -0.49 -9.56
CA TYR A 90 15.38 0.24 -9.10
C TYR A 90 15.09 -0.20 -7.66
N THR A 91 15.20 0.74 -6.73
CA THR A 91 14.87 0.52 -5.32
C THR A 91 13.44 0.90 -5.04
N ARG A 92 12.77 0.12 -4.18
CA ARG A 92 11.43 0.46 -3.68
C ARG A 92 11.44 1.82 -2.97
N THR A 93 10.34 2.58 -3.07
CA THR A 93 10.22 3.88 -2.41
C THR A 93 10.34 3.73 -0.88
N PRO A 94 10.97 4.68 -0.17
CA PRO A 94 11.19 4.61 1.27
C PRO A 94 9.86 4.55 2.04
N ILE A 95 8.85 5.29 1.57
CA ILE A 95 7.50 5.26 2.12
C ILE A 95 6.90 3.86 2.01
N GLY A 96 7.00 3.23 0.83
CA GLY A 96 6.51 1.87 0.63
C GLY A 96 7.21 0.84 1.52
N ARG A 97 8.51 1.02 1.79
CA ARG A 97 9.27 0.17 2.70
C ARG A 97 8.84 0.36 4.16
N MET A 98 8.65 1.61 4.60
CA MET A 98 8.17 1.92 5.95
C MET A 98 6.77 1.36 6.20
N PHE A 99 5.85 1.48 5.24
CA PHE A 99 4.52 0.89 5.35
C PHE A 99 4.55 -0.63 5.54
N ILE A 100 5.42 -1.32 4.79
CA ILE A 100 5.59 -2.78 4.96
C ILE A 100 6.15 -3.10 6.35
N GLU A 101 7.11 -2.31 6.84
CA GLU A 101 7.69 -2.51 8.17
C GLU A 101 6.67 -2.33 9.29
N ILE A 102 5.78 -1.34 9.18
CA ILE A 102 4.75 -1.09 10.18
C ILE A 102 3.71 -2.23 10.21
N LEU A 103 3.26 -2.68 9.04
CA LEU A 103 2.18 -3.67 8.95
C LEU A 103 2.66 -5.11 9.22
N PHE A 104 3.85 -5.44 8.73
CA PHE A 104 4.33 -6.81 8.69
C PHE A 104 5.72 -6.98 9.33
N GLY A 105 6.32 -5.92 9.88
CA GLY A 105 7.68 -5.96 10.41
C GLY A 105 8.76 -6.13 9.34
N LYS A 106 9.96 -6.48 9.77
CA LYS A 106 11.08 -6.85 8.87
C LYS A 106 10.86 -8.26 8.34
N ASN A 107 10.14 -8.35 7.22
CA ASN A 107 9.78 -9.60 6.56
C ASN A 107 10.34 -9.70 5.13
N LEU A 108 9.99 -10.76 4.41
CA LEU A 108 10.40 -10.99 3.02
C LEU A 108 10.14 -9.77 2.12
N LEU A 109 8.94 -9.19 2.17
CA LEU A 109 8.51 -8.04 1.36
C LEU A 109 9.30 -6.77 1.67
N TRP A 110 9.89 -6.67 2.85
CA TRP A 110 10.74 -5.55 3.26
C TRP A 110 12.17 -5.69 2.73
N THR A 111 12.70 -6.92 2.69
CA THR A 111 14.06 -7.17 2.22
C THR A 111 14.18 -6.97 0.71
N GLU A 112 15.34 -6.54 0.23
CA GLU A 112 15.57 -6.26 -1.19
C GLU A 112 16.84 -6.97 -1.70
N GLY A 113 16.93 -7.14 -3.02
CA GLY A 113 18.10 -7.70 -3.70
C GLY A 113 18.42 -9.16 -3.32
N LYS A 114 19.68 -9.43 -2.96
CA LYS A 114 20.17 -10.80 -2.74
C LYS A 114 19.50 -11.50 -1.56
N VAL A 115 19.13 -10.76 -0.51
CA VAL A 115 18.46 -11.32 0.68
C VAL A 115 17.05 -11.77 0.32
N HIS A 116 16.29 -10.89 -0.34
CA HIS A 116 14.97 -11.22 -0.89
C HIS A 116 15.02 -12.46 -1.79
N ARG A 117 15.98 -12.52 -2.72
CA ARG A 117 16.14 -13.67 -3.64
C ARG A 117 16.40 -14.98 -2.89
N ARG A 118 17.23 -14.96 -1.84
CA ARG A 118 17.52 -16.16 -1.02
C ARG A 118 16.28 -16.62 -0.27
N GLN A 119 15.54 -15.69 0.34
CA GLN A 119 14.31 -16.02 1.07
C GLN A 119 13.20 -16.52 0.13
N CYS A 120 12.98 -15.87 -1.01
CA CYS A 120 12.06 -16.37 -2.04
C CYS A 120 12.43 -17.77 -2.51
N LYS A 121 13.72 -18.06 -2.72
CA LYS A 121 14.17 -19.40 -3.14
C LYS A 121 13.77 -20.49 -2.14
N HIS A 122 13.87 -20.21 -0.84
CA HIS A 122 13.41 -21.18 0.17
C HIS A 122 11.89 -21.36 0.14
N LEU A 123 11.12 -20.28 -0.05
CA LEU A 123 9.66 -20.36 -0.14
C LEU A 123 9.17 -21.07 -1.40
N THR A 124 9.86 -20.94 -2.54
CA THR A 124 9.43 -21.60 -3.79
C THR A 124 9.26 -23.12 -3.64
N SER A 125 10.00 -23.76 -2.73
CA SER A 125 9.85 -25.19 -2.44
C SER A 125 8.47 -25.55 -1.85
N ALA A 126 7.92 -24.67 -1.00
CA ALA A 126 6.61 -24.87 -0.37
C ALA A 126 5.45 -24.67 -1.37
N PHE A 127 5.69 -23.91 -2.44
CA PHE A 127 4.73 -23.69 -3.53
C PHE A 127 5.05 -24.54 -4.78
N SER A 128 5.66 -25.71 -4.59
CA SER A 128 5.88 -26.65 -5.68
C SER A 128 4.55 -27.26 -6.15
N ASN A 129 4.49 -27.72 -7.41
CA ASN A 129 3.28 -28.31 -7.97
C ASN A 129 2.74 -29.46 -7.09
N ALA A 130 3.62 -30.33 -6.60
CA ALA A 130 3.24 -31.42 -5.69
C ALA A 130 2.63 -30.90 -4.37
N ALA A 131 3.23 -29.88 -3.75
CA ALA A 131 2.69 -29.27 -2.53
C ALA A 131 1.33 -28.58 -2.76
N ILE A 132 1.11 -28.00 -3.95
CA ILE A 132 -0.18 -27.42 -4.33
C ILE A 132 -1.27 -28.51 -4.41
N TRP A 133 -0.97 -29.65 -5.03
CA TRP A 133 -1.93 -30.77 -5.10
C TRP A 133 -2.29 -31.30 -3.72
N ASP A 134 -1.32 -31.43 -2.82
CA ASP A 134 -1.54 -31.86 -1.43
C ASP A 134 -2.45 -30.89 -0.66
N LEU A 135 -2.25 -29.57 -0.85
CA LEU A 135 -3.03 -28.54 -0.17
C LEU A 135 -4.43 -28.33 -0.76
N THR A 136 -4.64 -28.73 -2.03
CA THR A 136 -5.91 -28.55 -2.75
C THR A 136 -7.10 -29.12 -2.00
N TYR A 137 -6.98 -30.32 -1.41
CA TYR A 137 -8.08 -30.93 -0.65
C TYR A 137 -8.48 -30.10 0.57
N VAL A 138 -7.50 -29.56 1.30
CA VAL A 138 -7.72 -28.72 2.49
C VAL A 138 -8.45 -27.43 2.11
N PHE A 139 -8.11 -26.83 0.95
CA PHE A 139 -8.83 -25.68 0.43
C PHE A 139 -10.29 -26.00 0.12
N TYR A 140 -10.56 -27.12 -0.56
CA TYR A 140 -11.93 -27.53 -0.86
C TYR A 140 -12.74 -27.79 0.41
N ASP A 141 -12.18 -28.50 1.38
CA ASP A 141 -12.85 -28.76 2.66
C ASP A 141 -13.16 -27.45 3.41
N SER A 142 -12.20 -26.53 3.46
CA SER A 142 -12.38 -25.22 4.09
C SER A 142 -13.44 -24.37 3.38
N ALA A 143 -13.46 -24.38 2.04
CA ALA A 143 -14.46 -23.67 1.25
C ALA A 143 -15.88 -24.24 1.48
N HIS A 144 -16.03 -25.56 1.50
CA HIS A 144 -17.32 -26.20 1.80
C HIS A 144 -17.81 -25.87 3.21
N LYS A 145 -16.91 -25.88 4.21
CA LYS A 145 -17.23 -25.46 5.57
C LYS A 145 -17.68 -24.00 5.63
N ALA A 146 -16.99 -23.11 4.91
CA ALA A 146 -17.34 -21.69 4.83
C ALA A 146 -18.72 -21.48 4.18
N ILE A 147 -18.98 -22.13 3.04
CA ILE A 147 -20.29 -22.07 2.34
C ILE A 147 -21.40 -22.60 3.24
N LYS A 148 -21.20 -23.76 3.86
CA LYS A 148 -22.19 -24.36 4.77
C LYS A 148 -22.51 -23.44 5.97
N ARG A 149 -21.50 -22.78 6.52
CA ARG A 149 -21.70 -21.82 7.62
C ARG A 149 -22.43 -20.58 7.14
N GLN A 150 -22.06 -20.05 5.98
CA GLN A 150 -22.73 -18.89 5.40
C GLN A 150 -24.20 -19.19 5.07
N SER A 151 -24.50 -20.36 4.51
CA SER A 151 -25.89 -20.77 4.24
C SER A 151 -26.71 -20.94 5.52
N HIS A 152 -26.10 -21.47 6.59
CA HIS A 152 -26.76 -21.59 7.89
C HIS A 152 -27.06 -20.22 8.53
N LEU A 153 -26.19 -19.22 8.34
CA LEU A 153 -26.42 -17.85 8.82
C LEU A 153 -27.44 -17.09 7.95
N ALA A 154 -27.56 -17.45 6.67
CA ALA A 154 -28.49 -16.83 5.73
C ALA A 154 -29.93 -17.35 5.87
N SER A 155 -30.17 -18.45 6.60
CA SER A 155 -31.51 -18.90 6.98
C SER A 155 -31.93 -18.20 8.29
N PRO A 156 -32.79 -17.18 8.27
CA PRO A 156 -33.27 -16.56 9.50
C PRO A 156 -34.15 -17.59 10.24
N HIS A 157 -33.93 -17.74 11.54
CA HIS A 157 -34.72 -18.52 12.52
C HIS A 157 -36.14 -18.92 12.05
N GLN A 158 -36.28 -20.05 11.33
CA GLN A 158 -37.54 -20.79 11.19
C GLN A 158 -37.61 -21.78 12.36
N GLY A 159 -37.94 -21.28 13.54
CA GLY A 159 -37.97 -22.09 14.74
C GLY A 159 -38.24 -21.31 16.01
N ALA A 160 -39.28 -20.48 16.01
CA ALA A 160 -39.95 -20.11 17.25
C ALA A 160 -41.28 -20.90 17.27
N PRO A 161 -41.49 -21.84 18.21
CA PRO A 161 -42.79 -22.48 18.35
C PRO A 161 -43.81 -21.42 18.74
N SER A 162 -44.81 -21.24 17.87
CA SER A 162 -46.01 -20.44 18.14
C SER A 162 -46.70 -21.02 19.37
N MET A 163 -46.50 -20.40 20.54
CA MET A 163 -47.34 -20.64 21.71
C MET A 163 -48.68 -19.96 21.44
N ALA A 164 -49.62 -20.75 20.92
CA ALA A 164 -51.03 -20.44 20.93
C ALA A 164 -51.50 -20.32 22.38
N LEU A 165 -51.94 -19.11 22.75
CA LEU A 165 -52.94 -18.86 23.78
C LEU A 165 -54.18 -18.32 23.08
#